data_AF-A0A090WQE8-F1
#
_entry.id   AF-A0A090WQE8-F1
#
_cell.length_a   1.000
_cell.length_b   1.000
_cell.length_c   1.000
_cell.angle_alpha   90.00
_cell.angle_beta   90.00
_cell.angle_gamma   90.00
#
_symmetry.space_group_name_H-M   'P 1'
#
loop_
_entity.id
_entity.type
_entity.pdbx_description
1 polymer ?
#
loop_
_entity_poly.entity_id
_entity_poly.type
_entity_poly.pdbx_seq_one_letter_code
_entity_poly.pdbx_strand_id
1 'polypeptide(L)'
;MVTPNRKRAMEVIAVMDKALQAIIPNGVGVYDDAFNLNCVGDTFQCENVPTILFEAGHCKDDYGREVTRELIYTSYLASLDYIAKNDVTGDKYEAYFNIPENGKCFYDIIIRNVKAENASEEKSIDIGILYQEKLVDNRIEFSPKVDKIENLNNFYGHKEFDAKGLAVLDGGEGIDIQVGYENVS
;
A
#
# COMPACT_ATOMS: atom_id res chain seq x y z
N MET A 1 -13.77 13.61 -1.00
CA MET A 1 -14.85 13.87 -1.98
C MET A 1 -14.26 13.66 -3.37
N VAL A 2 -14.90 12.87 -4.25
CA VAL A 2 -14.40 12.64 -5.61
C VAL A 2 -14.76 13.83 -6.50
N THR A 3 -13.77 14.50 -7.08
CA THR A 3 -13.97 15.65 -7.98
C THR A 3 -14.36 15.19 -9.40
N PRO A 4 -15.02 16.02 -10.22
CA PRO A 4 -15.37 15.65 -11.59
C PRO A 4 -14.18 15.20 -12.46
N ASN A 5 -13.01 15.83 -12.31
CA ASN A 5 -11.81 15.42 -13.04
C ASN A 5 -11.28 14.07 -12.55
N ARG A 6 -11.33 13.82 -11.24
CA ARG A 6 -10.97 12.53 -10.66
C ARG A 6 -11.89 11.43 -11.20
N LYS A 7 -13.19 11.70 -11.36
CA LYS A 7 -14.12 10.74 -11.98
C LYS A 7 -13.72 10.37 -13.42
N ARG A 8 -13.30 11.34 -14.24
CA ARG A 8 -12.81 11.07 -15.61
C ARG A 8 -11.58 10.19 -15.62
N ALA A 9 -10.61 10.46 -14.76
CA ALA A 9 -9.42 9.62 -14.61
C ALA A 9 -9.80 8.20 -14.14
N MET A 10 -10.64 8.08 -13.11
CA MET A 10 -11.12 6.80 -12.57
C MET A 10 -11.87 5.96 -13.61
N GLU A 11 -12.68 6.58 -14.48
CA GLU A 11 -13.35 5.89 -15.58
C GLU A 11 -12.34 5.24 -16.54
N VAL A 12 -11.30 5.95 -16.95
CA VAL A 12 -10.26 5.40 -17.84
C VAL A 12 -9.44 4.33 -17.12
N ILE A 13 -9.12 4.52 -15.83
CA ILE A 13 -8.40 3.53 -15.03
C ILE A 13 -9.20 2.23 -14.92
N ALA A 14 -10.53 2.29 -14.75
CA ALA A 14 -11.36 1.09 -14.72
C ALA A 14 -11.31 0.29 -16.04
N VAL A 15 -11.14 0.98 -17.18
CA VAL A 15 -10.94 0.32 -18.48
C VAL A 15 -9.56 -0.32 -18.57
N MET A 16 -8.52 0.37 -18.09
CA MET A 16 -7.17 -0.17 -18.02
C MET A 16 -7.11 -1.42 -17.15
N ASP A 17 -7.72 -1.37 -15.96
CA ASP A 17 -7.81 -2.51 -15.03
C ASP A 17 -8.51 -3.69 -15.72
N LYS A 18 -9.69 -3.48 -16.31
CA LYS A 18 -10.41 -4.55 -17.01
C LYS A 18 -9.56 -5.24 -18.09
N ALA A 19 -8.75 -4.49 -18.84
CA ALA A 19 -7.85 -5.06 -19.85
C ALA A 19 -6.72 -5.87 -19.20
N LEU A 20 -6.14 -5.37 -18.12
CA LEU A 20 -5.08 -6.05 -17.38
C LEU A 20 -5.57 -7.29 -16.64
N GLN A 21 -6.76 -7.28 -16.06
CA GLN A 21 -7.34 -8.44 -15.35
C GLN A 21 -7.51 -9.65 -16.27
N ALA A 22 -7.61 -9.46 -17.59
CA ALA A 22 -7.63 -10.55 -18.57
C ALA A 22 -6.26 -11.23 -18.76
N ILE A 23 -5.17 -10.57 -18.36
CA ILE A 23 -3.78 -11.01 -18.54
C ILE A 23 -3.15 -11.40 -17.18
N ILE A 24 -3.34 -10.54 -16.17
CA ILE A 24 -2.85 -10.67 -14.80
C ILE A 24 -3.99 -10.57 -13.77
N PRO A 25 -4.82 -11.62 -13.62
CA PRO A 25 -5.90 -11.62 -12.65
C PRO A 25 -5.40 -11.29 -11.24
N ASN A 26 -6.06 -10.33 -10.58
CA ASN A 26 -5.72 -9.80 -9.26
C ASN A 26 -4.33 -9.13 -9.14
N GLY A 27 -3.69 -8.81 -10.28
CA GLY A 27 -2.35 -8.22 -10.32
C GLY A 27 -2.32 -6.68 -10.34
N VAL A 28 -3.48 -6.03 -10.24
CA VAL A 28 -3.64 -4.56 -10.27
C VAL A 28 -4.25 -4.11 -8.95
N GLY A 29 -3.66 -3.07 -8.35
CA GLY A 29 -4.18 -2.45 -7.15
C GLY A 29 -4.08 -0.93 -7.18
N VAL A 30 -5.03 -0.26 -6.52
CA VAL A 30 -5.07 1.19 -6.36
C VAL A 30 -4.16 1.60 -5.19
N TYR A 31 -3.30 2.59 -5.38
CA TYR A 31 -2.53 3.14 -4.26
C TYR A 31 -3.45 3.90 -3.28
N ASP A 32 -3.15 3.81 -1.99
CA ASP A 32 -3.77 4.67 -0.96
C ASP A 32 -3.32 6.12 -1.20
N ASP A 33 -4.12 6.80 -2.01
CA ASP A 33 -3.90 8.15 -2.52
C ASP A 33 -4.34 9.17 -1.45
N ALA A 34 -3.70 9.09 -0.29
CA ALA A 34 -3.74 10.14 0.72
C ALA A 34 -3.12 11.39 0.10
N PHE A 35 -3.98 12.27 -0.42
CA PHE A 35 -3.67 13.54 -1.06
C PHE A 35 -2.44 14.22 -0.44
N ASN A 36 -1.37 14.34 -1.21
CA ASN A 36 -0.14 15.01 -0.80
C ASN A 36 0.16 16.11 -1.81
N LEU A 37 -0.13 17.35 -1.42
CA LEU A 37 0.07 18.56 -2.23
C LEU A 37 1.51 18.72 -2.77
N ASN A 38 2.49 17.98 -2.22
CA ASN A 38 3.88 17.96 -2.69
C ASN A 38 4.16 16.93 -3.80
N CYS A 39 3.19 16.12 -4.22
CA CYS A 39 3.30 15.16 -5.30
C CYS A 39 2.88 15.80 -6.65
N VAL A 40 3.68 15.56 -7.70
CA VAL A 40 3.49 16.13 -9.05
C VAL A 40 2.10 15.80 -9.63
N GLY A 41 1.53 14.64 -9.29
CA GLY A 41 0.18 14.25 -9.73
C GLY A 41 -0.93 15.12 -9.13
N ASP A 42 -0.83 15.49 -7.85
CA ASP A 42 -1.81 16.36 -7.19
C ASP A 42 -1.71 17.80 -7.71
N THR A 43 -0.52 18.24 -8.15
CA THR A 43 -0.33 19.54 -8.80
C THR A 43 -1.12 19.63 -10.11
N PHE A 44 -1.04 18.61 -10.98
CA PHE A 44 -1.81 18.59 -12.24
C PHE A 44 -3.32 18.45 -12.00
N GLN A 45 -3.74 17.71 -10.96
CA GLN A 45 -5.15 17.66 -10.58
C GLN A 45 -5.66 19.02 -10.05
N CYS A 46 -4.83 19.75 -9.29
CA CYS A 46 -5.12 21.11 -8.84
C CYS A 46 -5.20 22.11 -10.02
N GLU A 47 -4.46 21.88 -11.10
CA GLU A 47 -4.58 22.62 -12.36
C GLU A 47 -5.77 22.19 -13.23
N ASN A 48 -6.69 21.39 -12.69
CA ASN A 48 -7.91 20.96 -13.35
C ASN A 48 -7.66 20.01 -14.54
N VAL A 49 -6.51 19.32 -14.57
CA VAL A 49 -6.15 18.34 -15.60
C VAL A 49 -6.42 16.92 -15.09
N PRO A 50 -7.28 16.13 -15.75
CA PRO A 50 -7.45 14.72 -15.43
C PRO A 50 -6.12 13.97 -15.58
N THR A 51 -5.61 13.43 -14.48
CA THR A 51 -4.27 12.82 -14.41
C THR A 51 -4.41 11.36 -13.97
N ILE A 52 -3.76 10.45 -14.70
CA ILE A 52 -3.68 9.03 -14.36
C ILE A 52 -2.22 8.74 -14.00
N LEU A 53 -1.98 8.38 -12.74
CA LEU A 53 -0.71 7.82 -12.30
C LEU A 53 -0.82 6.29 -12.38
N PHE A 54 0.11 5.68 -13.08
CA PHE A 54 0.17 4.24 -13.24
C PHE A 54 1.61 3.79 -13.12
N GLU A 55 1.88 2.99 -12.09
CA GLU A 55 3.21 2.48 -11.79
C GLU A 55 3.26 0.97 -11.93
N ALA A 56 4.40 0.49 -12.40
CA ALA A 56 4.66 -0.91 -12.59
C ALA A 56 5.35 -1.49 -11.35
N GLY A 57 4.69 -2.46 -10.71
CA GLY A 57 5.32 -3.30 -9.69
C GLY A 57 6.34 -4.28 -10.27
N HIS A 58 7.00 -5.02 -9.37
CA HIS A 58 7.92 -6.09 -9.76
C HIS A 58 7.15 -7.36 -10.15
N CYS A 59 7.47 -7.93 -11.31
CA CYS A 59 7.03 -9.26 -11.70
C CYS A 59 8.11 -10.28 -11.33
N LYS A 60 7.71 -11.35 -10.63
CA LYS A 60 8.63 -12.39 -10.15
C LYS A 60 9.36 -13.02 -11.35
N ASP A 61 10.69 -13.09 -11.25
CA ASP A 61 11.60 -13.63 -12.28
C ASP A 61 11.73 -12.79 -13.58
N ASP A 62 11.12 -11.59 -13.67
CA ASP A 62 11.28 -10.65 -14.79
C ASP A 62 12.21 -9.47 -14.42
N TYR A 63 13.49 -9.78 -14.23
CA TYR A 63 14.51 -8.75 -13.95
C TYR A 63 14.72 -7.78 -15.13
N GLY A 64 14.40 -8.22 -16.36
CA GLY A 64 14.46 -7.40 -17.58
C GLY A 64 13.28 -6.43 -17.73
N ARG A 65 12.22 -6.59 -16.92
CA ARG A 65 10.96 -5.84 -16.99
C ARG A 65 10.26 -5.94 -18.35
N GLU A 66 10.46 -7.04 -19.08
CA GLU A 66 9.82 -7.25 -20.40
C GLU A 66 8.31 -7.45 -20.24
N VAL A 67 7.89 -8.29 -19.30
CA VAL A 67 6.48 -8.57 -19.00
C VAL A 67 5.85 -7.30 -18.43
N THR A 68 6.53 -6.65 -17.50
CA THR A 68 6.07 -5.38 -16.93
C THR A 68 5.85 -4.31 -18.01
N ARG A 69 6.74 -4.22 -19.00
CA ARG A 69 6.61 -3.28 -20.12
C ARG A 69 5.44 -3.64 -21.04
N GLU A 70 5.22 -4.92 -21.32
CA GLU A 70 4.06 -5.39 -22.08
C GLU A 70 2.73 -5.00 -21.40
N LEU A 71 2.66 -5.14 -20.07
CA LEU A 71 1.48 -4.76 -19.29
C LEU A 71 1.23 -3.26 -19.36
N ILE A 72 2.26 -2.43 -19.13
CA ILE A 72 2.16 -0.96 -19.29
C ILE A 72 1.68 -0.60 -20.70
N TYR A 73 2.26 -1.21 -21.72
CA TYR A 73 1.91 -0.95 -23.10
C TYR A 73 0.44 -1.31 -23.38
N THR A 74 -0.03 -2.45 -22.86
CA THR A 74 -1.43 -2.87 -22.94
C THR A 74 -2.36 -1.85 -22.28
N SER A 75 -2.01 -1.34 -21.09
CA SER A 75 -2.79 -0.31 -20.40
C SER A 75 -2.86 0.99 -21.21
N TYR A 76 -1.74 1.41 -21.83
CA TYR A 76 -1.73 2.56 -22.72
C TYR A 76 -2.62 2.36 -23.95
N LEU A 77 -2.55 1.20 -24.60
CA LEU A 77 -3.42 0.93 -25.75
C LEU A 77 -4.90 0.93 -25.33
N ALA A 78 -5.26 0.28 -24.22
CA ALA A 78 -6.64 0.23 -23.75
C ALA A 78 -7.19 1.62 -23.41
N SER A 79 -6.41 2.44 -22.70
CA SER A 79 -6.79 3.81 -22.36
C SER A 79 -6.93 4.70 -23.58
N LEU A 80 -5.93 4.71 -24.48
CA LEU A 80 -5.96 5.53 -25.69
C LEU A 80 -7.09 5.13 -26.64
N ASP A 81 -7.32 3.82 -26.82
CA ASP A 81 -8.42 3.31 -27.64
C ASP A 81 -9.79 3.71 -27.06
N TYR A 82 -9.95 3.64 -25.74
CA TYR A 82 -11.18 4.06 -25.07
C TYR A 82 -11.42 5.56 -25.22
N ILE A 83 -10.40 6.39 -24.95
CA ILE A 83 -10.46 7.85 -25.08
C ILE A 83 -10.78 8.26 -26.52
N ALA A 84 -10.20 7.58 -27.51
CA ALA A 84 -10.43 7.89 -28.92
C ALA A 84 -11.84 7.54 -29.42
N LYS A 85 -12.50 6.56 -28.78
CA LYS A 85 -13.80 6.02 -29.22
C LYS A 85 -15.00 6.47 -28.38
N ASN A 86 -14.77 7.06 -27.21
CA ASN A 86 -15.82 7.38 -26.24
C ASN A 86 -15.60 8.76 -25.65
N ASP A 87 -16.71 9.43 -25.30
CA ASP A 87 -16.66 10.61 -24.45
C ASP A 87 -16.39 10.20 -23.00
N VAL A 88 -15.26 10.65 -22.44
CA VAL A 88 -14.88 10.40 -21.04
C VAL A 88 -15.55 11.44 -20.16
N THR A 89 -16.79 11.17 -19.75
CA THR A 89 -17.59 12.09 -18.93
C THR A 89 -17.27 11.96 -17.43
N GLY A 90 -16.82 10.79 -17.00
CA GLY A 90 -16.67 10.41 -15.60
C GLY A 90 -17.88 9.68 -15.03
N ASP A 91 -18.88 9.31 -15.84
CA ASP A 91 -20.12 8.67 -15.39
C ASP A 91 -19.98 7.16 -15.14
N LYS A 92 -18.82 6.57 -15.50
CA LYS A 92 -18.53 5.15 -15.30
C LYS A 92 -17.38 4.92 -14.32
N TYR A 93 -17.15 5.87 -13.42
CA TYR A 93 -16.06 5.84 -12.46
C TYR A 93 -16.24 4.78 -11.36
N GLU A 94 -17.45 4.30 -11.13
CA GLU A 94 -17.80 3.40 -10.01
C GLU A 94 -17.03 2.07 -10.07
N ALA A 95 -16.75 1.57 -11.27
CA ALA A 95 -15.99 0.34 -11.47
C ALA A 95 -14.56 0.42 -10.89
N TYR A 96 -14.00 1.63 -10.77
CA TYR A 96 -12.71 1.88 -10.12
C TYR A 96 -12.68 1.40 -8.68
N PHE A 97 -13.78 1.54 -7.93
CA PHE A 97 -13.82 1.15 -6.52
C PHE A 97 -13.83 -0.36 -6.30
N ASN A 98 -13.97 -1.15 -7.37
CA ASN A 98 -13.83 -2.60 -7.30
C ASN A 98 -12.37 -3.05 -7.42
N ILE A 99 -11.46 -2.15 -7.80
CA ILE A 99 -10.03 -2.45 -7.87
C ILE A 99 -9.52 -2.52 -6.42
N PRO A 100 -8.86 -3.61 -6.00
CA PRO A 100 -8.36 -3.74 -4.64
C PRO A 100 -7.34 -2.65 -4.34
N GLU A 101 -7.32 -2.15 -3.10
CA GLU A 101 -6.23 -1.27 -2.67
C GLU A 101 -4.92 -2.08 -2.59
N ASN A 102 -3.84 -1.47 -3.05
CA ASN A 102 -2.49 -1.99 -2.88
C ASN A 102 -2.10 -1.78 -1.41
N GLY A 103 -2.56 -2.68 -0.55
CA GLY A 103 -2.26 -2.63 0.87
C GLY A 103 -0.75 -2.68 1.10
N LYS A 104 -0.23 -1.83 1.98
CA LYS A 104 1.08 -2.07 2.62
C LYS A 104 0.93 -3.33 3.48
N CYS A 105 0.97 -4.50 2.85
CA CYS A 105 0.98 -5.78 3.55
C CYS A 105 2.36 -6.07 4.17
N PHE A 106 3.21 -5.04 4.32
CA PHE A 106 4.59 -5.17 4.72
C PHE A 106 4.89 -4.31 5.94
N TYR A 107 5.47 -4.97 6.94
CA TYR A 107 6.13 -4.36 8.08
C TYR A 107 7.65 -4.50 7.92
N ASP A 108 8.43 -3.60 8.54
CA ASP A 108 9.88 -3.76 8.56
C ASP A 108 10.27 -4.96 9.44
N ILE A 109 9.56 -5.12 10.56
CA ILE A 109 9.72 -6.25 11.46
C ILE A 109 8.34 -6.75 11.87
N ILE A 110 8.13 -8.07 11.82
CA ILE A 110 7.01 -8.73 12.50
C ILE A 110 7.55 -9.65 13.60
N ILE A 111 7.02 -9.53 14.81
CA ILE A 111 7.22 -10.49 15.88
C ILE A 111 5.95 -11.34 15.99
N ARG A 112 6.05 -12.60 15.62
CA ARG A 112 4.97 -13.58 15.58
C ARG A 112 4.77 -14.24 16.93
N ASN A 113 3.54 -14.71 17.16
CA ASN A 113 3.20 -15.59 18.28
C ASN A 113 3.55 -15.02 19.67
N VAL A 114 3.31 -13.73 19.88
CA VAL A 114 3.48 -13.06 21.16
C VAL A 114 2.35 -13.45 22.11
N LYS A 115 2.68 -13.64 23.38
CA LYS A 115 1.68 -13.92 24.42
C LYS A 115 0.85 -12.67 24.71
N ALA A 116 -0.46 -12.74 24.50
CA ALA A 116 -1.38 -11.68 24.90
C ALA A 116 -1.67 -11.77 26.41
N GLU A 117 -1.43 -10.70 27.17
CA GLU A 117 -1.95 -10.62 28.54
C GLU A 117 -3.46 -10.35 28.50
N ASN A 118 -4.22 -11.14 29.27
CA ASN A 118 -5.70 -11.16 29.40
C ASN A 118 -6.51 -11.97 28.37
N ALA A 119 -5.89 -12.75 27.48
CA ALA A 119 -6.65 -13.73 26.71
C ALA A 119 -6.89 -15.01 27.54
N SER A 120 -8.13 -15.25 27.95
CA SER A 120 -8.57 -16.49 28.61
C SER A 120 -8.52 -17.73 27.69
N GLU A 121 -8.06 -17.56 26.45
CA GLU A 121 -7.84 -18.60 25.45
C GLU A 121 -6.45 -18.41 24.82
N GLU A 122 -5.84 -19.49 24.33
CA GLU A 122 -4.53 -19.58 23.65
C GLU A 122 -4.41 -18.75 22.36
N LYS A 123 -4.84 -17.49 22.36
CA LYS A 123 -4.70 -16.58 21.22
C LYS A 123 -3.37 -15.87 21.34
N SER A 124 -2.40 -16.36 20.57
CA SER A 124 -1.19 -15.61 20.28
C SER A 124 -1.51 -14.45 19.33
N ILE A 125 -0.82 -13.33 19.53
CA ILE A 125 -0.94 -12.10 18.73
C ILE A 125 0.40 -11.81 18.06
N ASP A 126 0.39 -11.00 17.00
CA ASP A 126 1.61 -10.55 16.34
C ASP A 126 1.84 -9.05 16.57
N ILE A 127 3.10 -8.62 16.52
CA ILE A 127 3.49 -7.21 16.62
C ILE A 127 4.13 -6.79 15.29
N GLY A 128 3.53 -5.80 14.63
CA GLY A 128 4.05 -5.17 13.41
C GLY A 128 4.78 -3.88 13.73
N ILE A 129 6.01 -3.74 13.25
CA ILE A 129 6.90 -2.59 13.50
C ILE A 129 7.30 -1.97 12.16
N LEU A 130 7.22 -0.64 12.08
CA LEU A 130 7.70 0.17 10.96
C LEU A 130 8.79 1.14 11.43
N TYR A 131 9.81 1.35 10.62
CA TYR A 131 10.76 2.43 10.82
C TYR A 131 10.11 3.77 10.44
N GLN A 132 10.04 4.69 11.39
CA GLN A 132 9.65 6.07 11.12
C GLN A 132 10.89 6.93 10.86
N GLU A 133 10.86 7.68 9.78
CA GLU A 133 11.84 8.73 9.49
C GLU A 133 11.62 9.92 10.42
N LYS A 134 12.66 10.29 11.16
CA LYS A 134 12.70 11.48 12.00
C LYS A 134 13.85 12.36 11.55
N LEU A 135 13.58 13.66 11.43
CA LEU A 135 14.62 14.66 11.19
C LEU A 135 15.21 15.07 12.54
N VAL A 136 16.44 14.62 12.81
CA VAL A 136 17.21 14.95 14.01
C VAL A 136 18.51 15.60 13.56
N ASP A 137 18.79 16.82 14.02
CA ASP A 137 20.01 17.57 13.69
C ASP A 137 20.35 17.62 12.19
N ASN A 138 19.35 17.91 11.35
CA ASN A 138 19.47 17.96 9.88
C ASN A 138 19.89 16.62 9.23
N ARG A 139 19.69 15.50 9.91
CA ARG A 139 19.89 14.14 9.39
C ARG A 139 18.60 13.35 9.53
N ILE A 140 18.35 12.47 8.57
CA ILE A 140 17.23 11.53 8.63
C ILE A 140 17.69 10.34 9.46
N GLU A 141 17.02 10.10 10.57
CA GLU A 141 17.19 8.91 11.41
C GLU A 141 15.95 8.02 11.32
N PHE A 142 16.16 6.71 11.30
CA PHE A 142 15.10 5.71 11.24
C PHE A 142 14.89 5.11 12.62
N SER A 143 13.75 5.41 13.25
CA SER A 143 13.41 4.90 14.59
C SER A 143 12.30 3.84 14.47
N PRO A 144 12.50 2.61 14.99
CA PRO A 144 11.48 1.57 14.93
C PRO A 144 10.30 1.94 15.84
N LYS A 145 9.09 1.85 15.29
CA LYS A 145 7.84 2.11 15.99
C LYS A 145 6.87 0.96 15.81
N VAL A 146 6.22 0.58 16.89
CA VAL A 146 5.14 -0.41 16.86
C VAL A 146 3.93 0.21 16.20
N ASP A 147 3.59 -0.29 15.03
CA ASP A 147 2.48 0.22 14.23
C ASP A 147 1.19 -0.52 14.59
N LYS A 148 1.26 -1.85 14.77
CA LYS A 148 0.10 -2.67 15.13
C LYS A 148 0.42 -3.83 16.05
N ILE A 149 -0.58 -4.21 16.85
CA ILE A 149 -0.58 -5.40 17.70
C ILE A 149 -1.91 -6.13 17.46
N GLU A 150 -1.91 -7.11 16.56
CA GLU A 150 -3.11 -7.88 16.18
C GLU A 150 -2.72 -9.20 15.51
N ASN A 151 -3.68 -9.94 14.93
CA ASN A 151 -3.35 -11.08 14.08
C ASN A 151 -2.86 -10.58 12.71
N LEU A 152 -1.58 -10.80 12.39
CA LEU A 152 -0.95 -10.31 11.17
C LEU A 152 -0.71 -11.43 10.14
N ASN A 153 -1.48 -12.52 10.16
CA ASN A 153 -1.26 -13.69 9.28
C ASN A 153 -1.27 -13.37 7.76
N ASN A 154 -1.94 -12.28 7.37
CA ASN A 154 -2.00 -11.83 5.97
C ASN A 154 -0.94 -10.75 5.62
N PHE A 155 -0.05 -10.43 6.56
CA PHE A 155 1.03 -9.45 6.40
C PHE A 155 2.39 -10.15 6.44
N TYR A 156 3.41 -9.49 5.90
CA TYR A 156 4.76 -10.01 5.78
C TYR A 156 5.76 -9.02 6.39
N GLY A 157 6.77 -9.53 7.08
CA GLY A 157 7.87 -8.72 7.60
C GLY A 157 9.07 -8.77 6.67
N HIS A 158 9.78 -7.65 6.46
CA HIS A 158 11.14 -7.71 5.89
C HIS A 158 12.05 -8.56 6.77
N LYS A 159 11.84 -8.51 8.09
CA LYS A 159 12.37 -9.47 9.07
C LYS A 159 11.21 -10.04 9.89
N GLU A 160 11.23 -11.34 10.13
CA GLU A 160 10.25 -12.00 10.99
C GLU A 160 10.95 -12.74 12.12
N PHE A 161 10.43 -12.59 13.33
CA PHE A 161 10.87 -13.28 14.54
C PHE A 161 9.71 -14.03 15.16
N ASP A 162 9.95 -15.22 15.71
CA ASP A 162 8.94 -15.99 16.43
C ASP A 162 9.19 -15.88 17.93
N ALA A 163 8.25 -15.28 18.66
CA ALA A 163 8.30 -15.16 20.11
C ALA A 163 7.97 -16.47 20.83
N LYS A 164 7.49 -17.50 20.12
CA LYS A 164 7.19 -18.84 20.69
C LYS A 164 6.27 -18.80 21.92
N GLY A 165 5.32 -17.87 21.94
CA GLY A 165 4.42 -17.67 23.07
C GLY A 165 5.06 -17.00 24.28
N LEU A 166 6.20 -16.34 24.12
CA LEU A 166 6.80 -15.47 25.13
C LEU A 166 6.21 -14.07 25.05
N ALA A 167 6.26 -13.35 26.17
CA ALA A 167 5.93 -11.93 26.22
C ALA A 167 7.05 -11.12 25.56
N VAL A 168 6.67 -10.03 24.90
CA VAL A 168 7.61 -9.05 24.35
C VAL A 168 7.45 -7.77 25.14
N LEU A 169 8.51 -7.43 25.87
CA LEU A 169 8.53 -6.32 26.81
C LEU A 169 9.42 -5.19 26.28
N ASP A 170 9.19 -4.00 26.82
CA ASP A 170 10.05 -2.85 26.58
C ASP A 170 11.48 -3.09 27.11
N GLY A 171 12.45 -2.33 26.57
CA GLY A 171 13.85 -2.45 26.98
C GLY A 171 14.17 -1.78 28.31
N GLY A 172 13.18 -1.16 28.96
CA GLY A 172 13.33 -0.33 30.14
C GLY A 172 12.73 -0.99 31.38
N GLU A 173 11.46 -0.71 31.64
CA GLU A 173 10.78 -1.10 32.88
C GLU A 173 10.25 -2.55 32.86
N GLY A 174 10.39 -3.27 31.74
CA GLY A 174 9.86 -4.61 31.53
C GLY A 174 8.34 -4.62 31.36
N ILE A 175 7.79 -3.56 30.77
CA ILE A 175 6.34 -3.40 30.56
C ILE A 175 5.97 -3.90 29.16
N ASP A 176 4.76 -4.42 29.00
CA ASP A 176 4.22 -4.81 27.69
C ASP A 176 4.30 -3.65 26.67
N ILE A 177 4.76 -4.00 25.47
CA ILE A 177 4.83 -3.07 24.36
C ILE A 177 3.42 -2.68 23.91
N GLN A 178 3.20 -1.39 23.66
CA GLN A 178 1.92 -0.84 23.17
C GLN A 178 2.06 -0.28 21.76
N VAL A 179 0.92 -0.16 21.06
CA VAL A 179 0.87 0.55 19.77
C VAL A 179 1.39 1.97 19.95
N GLY A 180 2.30 2.38 19.07
CA GLY A 180 2.98 3.66 19.13
C GLY A 180 4.25 3.69 19.98
N TYR A 181 4.64 2.58 20.61
CA TYR A 181 5.91 2.49 21.33
C TYR A 181 7.09 2.64 20.37
N GLU A 182 8.06 3.45 20.79
CA GLU A 182 9.30 3.74 20.07
C GLU A 182 10.46 3.43 21.00
N ASN A 183 11.40 2.60 20.55
CA ASN A 183 12.61 2.37 21.32
C ASN A 183 13.56 3.55 21.07
N VAL A 184 13.48 4.57 21.92
CA VAL A 184 14.36 5.74 21.87
C VAL A 184 15.54 5.45 22.80
N SER A 185 16.63 4.97 22.23
CA SER A 185 17.93 4.88 22.92
C SER A 185 18.57 6.25 23.07
#